data_AF-A0A0R3P235-F1
#
_entry.id   AF-A0A0R3P235-F1
#
_cell.length_a   1.000
_cell.length_b   1.000
_cell.length_c   1.000
_cell.angle_alpha   90.00
_cell.angle_beta   90.00
_cell.angle_gamma   90.00
#
_symmetry.space_group_name_H-M   'P 1'
#
loop_
_entity.id
_entity.type
_entity.pdbx_description
1 polymer ?
#
loop_
_entity_poly.entity_id
_entity_poly.type
_entity_poly.pdbx_seq_one_letter_code
_entity_poly.pdbx_strand_id
1 'polypeptide(L)'
;SALPTGVPDVQSFRALSWKLLLGYLGPRRSSGTTTLAHKRALYKQFIEELVLRPGHSCNGAGEGDGDGDVAVDSRGVGLQDHPLSEGPESAWNTFFNDNEFLLQIDNDVRRLCSDISFFQQPTEYPCDIVVHSKGEHGRRLHERVVPTVLSSANVERKGLGTTKINLITLRLVETYAALEDGQEAHWGVVQRILFIYAKLNPGQGYVQGMNEI
;
A
#
# COMPACT_ATOMS: atom_id res chain seq x y z
N SER A 1 -25.88 -23.35 -18.28
CA SER A 1 -27.15 -22.66 -18.04
C SER A 1 -26.84 -21.34 -17.34
N ALA A 2 -27.03 -20.22 -18.04
CA ALA A 2 -26.91 -18.89 -17.45
C ALA A 2 -28.06 -18.70 -16.44
N LEU A 3 -27.77 -18.11 -15.28
CA LEU A 3 -28.77 -17.76 -14.26
C LEU A 3 -29.63 -16.59 -14.77
N PRO A 4 -30.91 -16.79 -15.15
CA PRO A 4 -31.71 -15.74 -15.82
C PRO A 4 -32.24 -14.66 -14.87
N THR A 5 -31.98 -14.75 -13.56
CA THR A 5 -32.61 -13.91 -12.53
C THR A 5 -31.63 -13.24 -11.57
N GLY A 6 -30.35 -13.17 -11.93
CA GLY A 6 -29.31 -12.62 -11.05
C GLY A 6 -28.97 -13.55 -9.87
N VAL A 7 -27.92 -13.22 -9.13
CA VAL A 7 -27.51 -13.99 -7.95
C VAL A 7 -28.10 -13.34 -6.70
N PRO A 8 -28.89 -14.06 -5.88
CA PRO A 8 -29.50 -13.50 -4.68
C PRO A 8 -28.45 -13.18 -3.61
N ASP A 9 -28.71 -12.15 -2.80
CA ASP A 9 -27.77 -11.59 -1.83
C ASP A 9 -27.77 -12.29 -0.45
N VAL A 10 -28.35 -13.49 -0.39
CA VAL A 10 -28.45 -14.26 0.86
C VAL A 10 -27.18 -15.09 1.06
N GLN A 11 -26.73 -15.24 2.31
CA GLN A 11 -25.74 -16.26 2.74
C GLN A 11 -24.45 -16.34 1.89
N SER A 12 -23.92 -15.19 1.45
CA SER A 12 -22.68 -15.10 0.67
C SER A 12 -22.72 -15.78 -0.71
N PHE A 13 -23.91 -16.13 -1.23
CA PHE A 13 -24.05 -16.77 -2.54
C PHE A 13 -23.48 -15.90 -3.65
N ARG A 14 -23.70 -14.58 -3.58
CA ARG A 14 -23.10 -13.61 -4.51
C ARG A 14 -21.57 -13.72 -4.55
N ALA A 15 -20.92 -13.72 -3.39
CA ALA A 15 -19.45 -13.81 -3.31
C ALA A 15 -18.92 -15.14 -3.86
N LEU A 16 -19.62 -16.26 -3.60
CA LEU A 16 -19.24 -17.56 -4.15
C LEU A 16 -19.46 -17.63 -5.67
N SER A 17 -20.59 -17.12 -6.15
CA SER A 17 -20.91 -17.08 -7.58
C SER A 17 -19.89 -16.28 -8.37
N TRP A 18 -19.49 -15.09 -7.89
CA TRP A 18 -18.44 -14.30 -8.56
C TRP A 18 -17.10 -15.02 -8.61
N LYS A 19 -16.69 -15.71 -7.53
CA LYS A 19 -15.46 -16.51 -7.54
C LYS A 19 -15.49 -17.64 -8.57
N LEU A 20 -16.66 -18.23 -8.83
CA LEU A 20 -16.80 -19.27 -9.86
C LEU A 20 -16.89 -18.66 -11.26
N LEU A 21 -17.68 -17.60 -11.45
CA LEU A 21 -17.88 -16.94 -12.75
C LEU A 21 -16.61 -16.30 -13.29
N LEU A 22 -15.78 -15.73 -12.42
CA LEU A 22 -14.47 -15.17 -12.77
C LEU A 22 -13.38 -16.25 -12.90
N GLY A 23 -13.72 -17.53 -12.73
CA GLY A 23 -12.77 -18.64 -12.82
C GLY A 23 -11.74 -18.70 -11.68
N TYR A 24 -11.93 -17.92 -10.61
CA TYR A 24 -11.03 -17.92 -9.45
C TYR A 24 -11.08 -19.25 -8.68
N LEU A 25 -12.27 -19.85 -8.57
CA LEU A 25 -12.46 -21.20 -8.02
C LEU A 25 -12.90 -22.16 -9.12
N GLY A 26 -12.32 -23.36 -9.12
CA GLY A 26 -12.77 -24.44 -10.01
C GLY A 26 -14.16 -24.97 -9.62
N PRO A 27 -14.84 -25.67 -10.55
CA PRO A 27 -16.19 -26.22 -10.31
C PRO A 27 -16.23 -27.32 -9.22
N ARG A 28 -15.07 -27.90 -8.86
CA ARG A 28 -14.94 -28.91 -7.81
C ARG A 28 -14.74 -28.24 -6.45
N ARG A 29 -15.71 -28.40 -5.54
CA ARG A 29 -15.64 -27.82 -4.18
C ARG A 29 -14.47 -28.35 -3.34
N SER A 30 -14.04 -29.59 -3.54
CA SER A 30 -12.99 -30.23 -2.72
C SER A 30 -11.60 -29.62 -2.90
N SER A 31 -11.30 -29.04 -4.06
CA SER A 31 -10.01 -28.36 -4.30
C SER A 31 -10.02 -26.87 -3.90
N GLY A 32 -11.21 -26.30 -3.66
CA GLY A 32 -11.36 -24.86 -3.43
C GLY A 32 -10.62 -24.34 -2.21
N THR A 33 -10.61 -25.10 -1.10
CA THR A 33 -9.92 -24.71 0.14
C THR A 33 -8.40 -24.64 -0.06
N THR A 34 -7.82 -25.64 -0.71
CA THR A 34 -6.39 -25.67 -1.04
C THR A 34 -6.00 -24.54 -1.99
N THR A 35 -6.81 -24.30 -3.04
CA THR A 35 -6.58 -23.18 -3.96
C THR A 35 -6.64 -21.84 -3.23
N LEU A 36 -7.63 -21.62 -2.36
CA LEU A 36 -7.74 -20.40 -1.56
C LEU A 36 -6.54 -20.21 -0.63
N ALA A 37 -6.13 -21.26 0.07
CA ALA A 37 -4.96 -21.20 0.95
C ALA A 37 -3.70 -20.84 0.17
N HIS A 38 -3.45 -21.52 -0.95
CA HIS A 38 -2.31 -21.25 -1.82
C HIS A 38 -2.33 -19.83 -2.40
N LYS A 39 -3.47 -19.36 -2.92
CA LYS A 39 -3.60 -18.00 -3.49
C LYS A 39 -3.44 -16.92 -2.42
N ARG A 40 -3.94 -17.14 -1.20
CA ARG A 40 -3.74 -16.22 -0.07
C ARG A 40 -2.28 -16.18 0.38
N ALA A 41 -1.60 -17.32 0.43
CA ALA A 41 -0.17 -17.38 0.73
C ALA A 41 0.65 -16.64 -0.33
N LEU A 42 0.35 -16.86 -1.61
CA LEU A 42 1.00 -16.15 -2.72
C LEU A 42 0.77 -14.64 -2.65
N TYR A 43 -0.44 -14.19 -2.31
CA TYR A 43 -0.72 -12.77 -2.12
C TYR A 43 0.10 -12.17 -0.97
N LYS A 44 0.29 -12.89 0.15
CA LYS A 44 1.16 -12.44 1.24
C LYS A 44 2.61 -12.28 0.78
N GLN A 45 3.12 -13.22 -0.01
CA GLN A 45 4.45 -13.11 -0.60
C GLN A 45 4.59 -11.85 -1.48
N PHE A 46 3.59 -11.55 -2.32
CA PHE A 46 3.60 -10.32 -3.11
C PHE A 46 3.59 -9.05 -2.25
N ILE A 47 2.96 -9.06 -1.09
CA ILE A 47 3.02 -7.91 -0.16
C ILE A 47 4.45 -7.74 0.33
N GLU A 48 5.09 -8.80 0.78
CA GLU A 48 6.46 -8.74 1.31
C GLU A 48 7.47 -8.28 0.25
N GLU A 49 7.31 -8.74 -1.00
CA GLU A 49 8.25 -8.45 -2.09
C GLU A 49 8.00 -7.09 -2.77
N LEU A 50 6.74 -6.71 -2.97
CA LEU A 50 6.37 -5.54 -3.79
C LEU A 50 5.90 -4.35 -2.97
N VAL A 51 5.22 -4.61 -1.86
CA VAL A 51 4.60 -3.55 -1.05
C VAL A 51 5.54 -3.04 0.03
N LEU A 52 6.48 -3.83 0.55
CA LEU A 52 7.43 -3.36 1.56
C LEU A 52 8.62 -2.63 0.93
N ARG A 53 9.33 -1.83 1.75
CA ARG A 53 10.51 -1.07 1.31
C ARG A 53 11.73 -2.00 1.22
N PRO A 54 12.67 -1.78 0.28
CA PRO A 54 13.96 -2.47 0.28
C PRO A 54 14.65 -2.40 1.65
N GLY A 55 15.27 -3.51 2.07
CA GLY A 55 15.93 -3.63 3.38
C GLY A 55 15.04 -4.02 4.57
N HIS A 56 13.72 -4.18 4.36
CA HIS A 56 12.77 -4.57 5.42
C HIS A 56 12.34 -6.06 5.33
N SER A 57 13.08 -6.88 4.60
CA SER A 57 12.82 -8.31 4.50
C SER A 57 12.97 -8.96 5.88
N CYS A 58 11.89 -9.50 6.44
CA CYS A 58 11.89 -10.19 7.74
C CYS A 58 12.64 -11.53 7.76
N ASN A 59 13.39 -11.85 6.71
CA ASN A 59 14.11 -13.11 6.53
C ASN A 59 15.62 -12.85 6.52
N GLY A 60 16.18 -12.61 7.70
CA GLY A 60 17.62 -12.49 7.91
C GLY A 60 17.92 -12.06 9.34
N ALA A 61 18.60 -12.91 10.08
CA ALA A 61 19.00 -12.70 11.47
C ALA A 61 20.12 -11.64 11.60
N GLY A 62 20.11 -10.88 12.71
CA GLY A 62 21.15 -9.93 13.13
C GLY A 62 21.08 -8.60 12.36
N GLU A 63 21.24 -7.42 12.94
CA GLU A 63 21.95 -6.97 14.14
C GLU A 63 21.18 -5.71 14.62
N GLY A 64 20.94 -5.50 15.92
CA GLY A 64 21.98 -4.98 16.79
C GLY A 64 21.87 -3.45 16.81
N ASP A 65 21.10 -2.93 17.77
CA ASP A 65 21.28 -1.58 18.29
C ASP A 65 22.74 -1.49 18.79
N GLY A 66 23.60 -0.85 18.01
CA GLY A 66 25.04 -0.94 18.16
C GLY A 66 25.75 0.19 17.44
N ASP A 67 25.89 1.31 18.14
CA ASP A 67 26.98 2.28 17.96
C ASP A 67 28.31 1.51 17.95
N GLY A 68 28.91 1.32 16.77
CA GLY A 68 30.04 0.42 16.59
C GLY A 68 30.71 0.59 15.24
N ASP A 69 31.72 1.44 15.21
CA ASP A 69 32.74 1.52 14.18
C ASP A 69 33.42 0.15 14.01
N VAL A 70 33.04 -0.62 12.98
CA VAL A 70 33.71 -1.87 12.62
C VAL A 70 34.02 -1.88 11.14
N ALA A 71 35.28 -1.61 10.83
CA ALA A 71 35.88 -1.82 9.53
C ALA A 71 35.74 -3.29 9.11
N VAL A 72 34.87 -3.58 8.13
CA VAL A 72 34.77 -4.89 7.50
C VAL A 72 35.66 -4.95 6.27
N ASP A 73 36.48 -5.99 6.29
CA ASP A 73 37.55 -6.36 5.39
C ASP A 73 37.13 -6.38 3.90
N SER A 74 38.03 -5.87 3.06
CA SER A 74 37.90 -5.78 1.62
C SER A 74 38.11 -7.14 0.97
N ARG A 75 37.05 -7.98 0.91
CA ARG A 75 37.01 -9.18 0.05
C ARG A 75 35.55 -9.63 -0.21
N GLY A 76 34.97 -9.13 -1.30
CA GLY A 76 33.84 -9.75 -2.00
C GLY A 76 32.48 -9.63 -1.31
N VAL A 77 31.87 -8.45 -1.34
CA VAL A 77 30.44 -8.27 -1.03
C VAL A 77 29.86 -7.41 -2.16
N GLY A 78 28.89 -7.95 -2.88
CA GLY A 78 28.25 -7.28 -4.01
C GLY A 78 27.69 -5.91 -3.62
N LEU A 79 27.81 -4.97 -4.56
CA LEU A 79 27.13 -3.67 -4.62
C LEU A 79 25.91 -3.60 -3.69
N GLN A 80 26.09 -3.04 -2.50
CA GLN A 80 24.99 -2.83 -1.56
C GLN A 80 24.08 -1.77 -2.16
N ASP A 81 22.86 -2.18 -2.51
CA ASP A 81 21.88 -1.28 -3.09
C ASP A 81 21.52 -0.16 -2.10
N HIS A 82 21.50 1.10 -2.56
CA HIS A 82 21.40 2.29 -1.72
C HIS A 82 20.27 3.20 -2.24
N PRO A 83 19.61 4.00 -1.37
CA PRO A 83 18.57 4.98 -1.77
C PRO A 83 18.90 5.95 -2.92
N LEU A 84 20.16 6.05 -3.34
CA LEU A 84 20.59 6.95 -4.41
C LEU A 84 21.04 6.19 -5.65
N SER A 85 20.91 4.86 -5.66
CA SER A 85 21.29 4.02 -6.78
C SER A 85 20.28 4.16 -7.91
N GLU A 86 20.73 4.61 -9.09
CA GLU A 86 19.91 4.73 -10.31
C GLU A 86 19.99 3.49 -11.23
N GLY A 87 20.67 2.43 -10.78
CA GLY A 87 20.85 1.22 -11.57
C GLY A 87 19.51 0.52 -11.90
N PRO A 88 19.38 -0.16 -13.05
CA PRO A 88 18.15 -0.89 -13.40
C PRO A 88 17.88 -2.07 -12.45
N GLU A 89 18.91 -2.62 -11.81
CA GLU A 89 18.82 -3.70 -10.82
C GLU A 89 18.65 -3.18 -9.37
N SER A 90 18.57 -1.86 -9.18
CA SER A 90 18.39 -1.24 -7.87
C SER A 90 16.93 -1.38 -7.40
N ALA A 91 16.75 -2.00 -6.24
CA ALA A 91 15.46 -2.09 -5.57
C ALA A 91 15.00 -0.70 -5.11
N TRP A 92 15.94 0.19 -4.75
CA TRP A 92 15.64 1.59 -4.45
C TRP A 92 15.16 2.38 -5.66
N ASN A 93 15.79 2.21 -6.82
CA ASN A 93 15.36 2.83 -8.07
C ASN A 93 13.94 2.39 -8.42
N THR A 94 13.69 1.07 -8.35
CA THR A 94 12.35 0.49 -8.53
C THR A 94 11.35 1.09 -7.55
N PHE A 95 11.70 1.17 -6.27
CA PHE A 95 10.86 1.75 -5.22
C PHE A 95 10.46 3.21 -5.50
N PHE A 96 11.38 4.04 -6.00
CA PHE A 96 11.07 5.43 -6.34
C PHE A 96 10.26 5.56 -7.63
N ASN A 97 10.58 4.77 -8.66
CA ASN A 97 9.78 4.72 -9.88
C ASN A 97 8.34 4.25 -9.60
N ASP A 98 8.17 3.33 -8.64
CA ASP A 98 6.86 2.86 -8.22
C ASP A 98 5.98 3.96 -7.60
N ASN A 99 6.60 4.99 -7.00
CA ASN A 99 5.86 6.09 -6.38
C ASN A 99 5.11 6.94 -7.41
N GLU A 100 5.53 6.97 -8.67
CA GLU A 100 4.86 7.74 -9.73
C GLU A 100 3.45 7.21 -10.01
N PHE A 101 3.33 5.92 -10.34
CA PHE A 101 2.01 5.33 -10.57
C PHE A 101 1.26 5.07 -9.27
N LEU A 102 1.95 4.87 -8.13
CA LEU A 102 1.30 4.79 -6.83
C LEU A 102 0.57 6.09 -6.47
N LEU A 103 1.16 7.25 -6.80
CA LEU A 103 0.51 8.54 -6.60
C LEU A 103 -0.77 8.65 -7.45
N GLN A 104 -0.76 8.11 -8.67
CA GLN A 104 -1.97 8.07 -9.50
C GLN A 104 -3.07 7.19 -8.86
N ILE A 105 -2.71 6.00 -8.39
CA ILE A 105 -3.62 5.10 -7.66
C ILE A 105 -4.18 5.79 -6.41
N ASP A 106 -3.33 6.42 -5.61
CA ASP A 106 -3.74 7.11 -4.38
C ASP A 106 -4.77 8.21 -4.66
N ASN A 107 -4.54 9.02 -5.70
CA ASN A 107 -5.48 10.06 -6.11
C ASN A 107 -6.83 9.48 -6.57
N ASP A 108 -6.82 8.41 -7.36
CA ASP A 108 -8.04 7.80 -7.89
C ASP A 108 -8.85 7.07 -6.78
N VAL A 109 -8.17 6.37 -5.88
CA VAL A 109 -8.80 5.75 -4.71
C VAL A 109 -9.42 6.82 -3.81
N ARG A 110 -8.74 7.95 -3.59
CA ARG A 110 -9.29 9.07 -2.80
C ARG A 110 -10.55 9.68 -3.40
N ARG A 111 -10.71 9.67 -4.73
CA ARG A 111 -11.97 10.07 -5.38
C ARG A 111 -13.08 9.06 -5.10
N LEU A 112 -12.79 7.76 -5.17
CA LEU A 112 -13.75 6.72 -4.82
C LEU A 112 -14.26 6.86 -3.37
N CYS A 113 -13.37 7.27 -2.46
CA CYS A 113 -13.69 7.48 -1.04
C CYS A 113 -14.67 8.61 -0.76
N SER A 114 -14.75 9.65 -1.61
CA SER A 114 -15.73 10.74 -1.40
C SER A 114 -17.15 10.30 -1.72
N ASP A 115 -17.29 9.33 -2.61
CA ASP A 115 -18.57 8.96 -3.18
C ASP A 115 -19.25 7.84 -2.39
N ILE A 116 -18.48 7.01 -1.67
CA ILE A 116 -18.99 5.83 -0.95
C ILE A 116 -18.32 5.71 0.44
N SER A 117 -19.12 5.86 1.50
CA SER A 117 -18.64 5.83 2.90
C SER A 117 -18.01 4.51 3.33
N PHE A 118 -18.37 3.39 2.68
CA PHE A 118 -17.75 2.07 2.87
C PHE A 118 -16.23 2.13 2.84
N PHE A 119 -15.65 2.93 1.94
CA PHE A 119 -14.20 2.99 1.76
C PHE A 119 -13.46 3.60 2.94
N GLN A 120 -14.12 4.50 3.69
CA GLN A 120 -13.55 5.17 4.86
C GLN A 120 -13.64 4.31 6.13
N GLN A 121 -14.47 3.26 6.13
CA GLN A 121 -14.65 2.39 7.27
C GLN A 121 -13.45 1.44 7.47
N PRO A 122 -13.13 1.08 8.72
CA PRO A 122 -12.17 0.02 9.00
C PRO A 122 -12.66 -1.30 8.39
N THR A 123 -11.74 -2.05 7.80
CA THR A 123 -12.01 -3.43 7.40
C THR A 123 -11.95 -4.36 8.61
N GLU A 124 -12.80 -5.39 8.61
CA GLU A 124 -12.73 -6.48 9.59
C GLU A 124 -11.48 -7.36 9.42
N TYR A 125 -10.80 -7.26 8.28
CA TYR A 125 -9.66 -8.11 7.91
C TYR A 125 -8.43 -7.26 7.54
N PRO A 126 -7.86 -6.50 8.49
CA PRO A 126 -6.67 -5.70 8.23
C PRO A 126 -5.49 -6.59 7.83
N CYS A 127 -4.60 -6.07 6.97
CA CYS A 127 -3.37 -6.76 6.65
C CYS A 127 -2.27 -6.50 7.71
N ASP A 128 -2.08 -7.47 8.61
CA ASP A 128 -1.11 -7.38 9.72
C ASP A 128 0.29 -6.94 9.29
N ILE A 129 0.77 -7.42 8.13
CA ILE A 129 2.11 -7.12 7.57
C ILE A 129 2.28 -5.61 7.32
N VAL A 130 1.21 -4.97 6.83
CA VAL A 130 1.19 -3.56 6.43
C VAL A 130 0.84 -2.64 7.59
N VAL A 131 -0.03 -3.11 8.48
CA VAL A 131 -0.67 -2.31 9.53
C VAL A 131 0.14 -2.27 10.81
N HIS A 132 0.82 -3.35 11.18
CA HIS A 132 1.69 -3.40 12.35
C HIS A 132 3.12 -3.00 11.98
N SER A 133 3.33 -1.70 11.79
CA SER A 133 4.65 -1.11 11.85
C SER A 133 5.05 -0.99 13.31
N LYS A 134 6.07 -1.73 13.77
CA LYS A 134 6.64 -1.56 15.11
C LYS A 134 7.44 -0.24 15.20
N GLY A 135 6.82 0.90 14.88
CA GLY A 135 7.48 2.20 14.73
C GLY A 135 8.15 2.45 13.37
N GLU A 136 7.97 1.56 12.40
CA GLU A 136 8.55 1.69 11.05
C GLU A 136 7.65 2.48 10.10
N HIS A 137 8.09 3.66 9.67
CA HIS A 137 7.37 4.47 8.68
C HIS A 137 7.49 3.93 7.25
N GLY A 138 6.45 4.09 6.43
CA GLY A 138 6.49 3.79 4.99
C GLY A 138 6.10 2.37 4.61
N ARG A 139 5.55 1.60 5.57
CA ARG A 139 4.92 0.29 5.31
C ARG A 139 3.59 0.43 4.59
N ARG A 140 2.82 1.48 4.88
CA ARG A 140 1.58 1.78 4.18
C ARG A 140 1.87 2.53 2.88
N LEU A 141 1.21 2.12 1.80
CA LEU A 141 1.46 2.69 0.48
C LEU A 141 1.16 4.19 0.43
N HIS A 142 0.06 4.64 1.00
CA HIS A 142 -0.28 6.06 1.04
C HIS A 142 0.79 6.92 1.73
N GLU A 143 1.49 6.42 2.76
CA GLU A 143 2.56 7.18 3.45
C GLU A 143 3.73 7.51 2.52
N ARG A 144 3.92 6.75 1.43
CA ARG A 144 4.99 7.00 0.45
C ARG A 144 4.74 8.20 -0.43
N VAL A 145 3.47 8.50 -0.66
CA VAL A 145 3.00 9.53 -1.60
C VAL A 145 2.34 10.71 -0.88
N VAL A 146 2.14 10.60 0.44
CA VAL A 146 1.75 11.73 1.28
C VAL A 146 2.88 12.77 1.25
N PRO A 147 2.60 14.03 0.87
CA PRO A 147 3.59 15.09 0.95
C PRO A 147 4.05 15.25 2.39
N THR A 148 5.36 15.13 2.64
CA THR A 148 5.91 15.47 3.95
C THR A 148 5.90 16.98 4.09
N VAL A 149 4.93 17.52 4.84
CA VAL A 149 4.87 18.95 5.13
C VAL A 149 5.91 19.24 6.20
N LEU A 150 7.03 19.84 5.80
CA LEU A 150 7.88 20.52 6.77
C LEU A 150 7.08 21.72 7.29
N SER A 151 6.74 21.71 8.58
CA SER A 151 6.09 22.85 9.24
C SER A 151 7.09 24.00 9.31
N SER A 152 7.12 24.84 8.27
CA SER A 152 7.85 26.09 8.27
C SER A 152 6.88 27.22 8.62
N ALA A 153 7.20 27.94 9.69
CA ALA A 153 6.48 29.14 10.08
C ALA A 153 7.31 30.36 9.67
N ASN A 154 6.86 31.13 8.69
CA ASN A 154 7.41 32.45 8.43
C ASN A 154 6.83 33.43 9.47
N VAL A 155 7.68 33.94 10.36
CA VAL A 155 7.30 35.01 11.30
C VAL A 155 7.57 36.35 10.64
N GLU A 156 6.53 36.97 10.07
CA GLU A 156 6.60 38.38 9.68
C GLU A 156 6.16 39.28 10.85
N ARG A 157 7.08 40.10 11.37
CA ARG A 157 6.76 41.18 12.31
C ARG A 157 6.47 42.47 11.53
N LYS A 158 5.21 42.92 11.52
CA LYS A 158 4.87 44.31 11.22
C LYS A 158 4.57 45.06 12.53
N GLY A 159 5.60 45.64 13.12
CA GLY A 159 5.46 46.53 14.28
C GLY A 159 4.90 45.85 15.54
N LEU A 160 4.89 46.62 16.64
CA LEU A 160 4.55 46.15 17.97
C LEU A 160 3.04 45.83 18.07
N GLY A 161 2.63 44.57 17.89
CA GLY A 161 1.32 44.17 18.43
C GLY A 161 0.65 42.86 17.98
N THR A 162 0.84 42.34 16.77
CA THR A 162 0.10 41.11 16.38
C THR A 162 0.86 40.23 15.39
N THR A 163 1.03 38.96 15.74
CA THR A 163 1.50 37.89 14.84
C THR A 163 0.30 37.27 14.12
N LYS A 164 0.29 37.29 12.79
CA LYS A 164 -0.65 36.52 11.97
C LYS A 164 0.10 35.38 11.29
N ILE A 165 -0.29 34.15 11.62
CA ILE A 165 0.24 32.93 11.00
C ILE A 165 -0.66 32.60 9.81
N ASN A 166 -0.14 32.66 8.58
CA ASN A 166 -0.87 32.21 7.38
C ASN A 166 -0.58 30.71 7.16
N LEU A 167 -1.55 29.87 7.50
CA LEU A 167 -1.49 28.42 7.29
C LEU A 167 -2.30 28.06 6.04
N ILE A 168 -1.69 28.14 4.85
CA ILE A 168 -2.38 27.92 3.56
C ILE A 168 -2.57 26.41 3.25
N THR A 169 -1.98 25.51 4.03
CA THR A 169 -1.76 24.10 3.62
C THR A 169 -2.54 23.07 4.47
N LEU A 170 -3.78 23.34 4.89
CA LEU A 170 -4.61 22.36 5.63
C LEU A 170 -5.51 21.49 4.74
N ARG A 171 -5.82 21.92 3.51
CA ARG A 171 -6.96 21.36 2.75
C ARG A 171 -6.80 19.93 2.22
N LEU A 172 -5.59 19.38 2.12
CA LEU A 172 -5.41 17.99 1.66
C LEU A 172 -5.23 16.99 2.81
N VAL A 173 -4.79 17.48 3.98
CA VAL A 173 -4.54 16.68 5.19
C VAL A 173 -5.85 16.39 5.94
N GLU A 174 -6.85 17.25 5.80
CA GLU A 174 -8.11 17.18 6.58
C GLU A 174 -9.08 16.06 6.19
N THR A 175 -8.93 15.38 5.05
CA THR A 175 -10.01 14.52 4.54
C THR A 175 -10.07 13.10 5.12
N TYR A 176 -9.07 12.64 5.90
CA TYR A 176 -9.07 11.28 6.42
C TYR A 176 -8.52 11.23 7.84
N ALA A 177 -9.37 10.91 8.81
CA ALA A 177 -8.94 10.64 10.18
C ALA A 177 -7.96 9.45 10.16
N ALA A 178 -6.80 9.61 10.80
CA ALA A 178 -5.90 8.49 11.04
C ALA A 178 -6.66 7.44 11.84
N LEU A 179 -6.83 6.23 11.27
CA LEU A 179 -7.38 5.10 12.01
C LEU A 179 -6.38 4.68 13.09
N GLU A 180 -6.86 3.97 14.11
CA GLU A 180 -6.01 3.48 15.20
C GLU A 180 -4.93 2.51 14.68
N ASP A 181 -3.81 2.44 15.41
CA ASP A 181 -2.77 1.45 15.14
C ASP A 181 -3.38 0.04 15.19
N GLY A 182 -3.13 -0.78 14.17
CA GLY A 182 -3.79 -2.08 14.03
C GLY A 182 -5.01 -2.08 13.09
N GLN A 183 -5.47 -0.92 12.62
CA GLN A 183 -6.60 -0.82 11.68
C GLN A 183 -6.16 -0.48 10.26
N GLU A 184 -6.95 -0.97 9.30
CA GLU A 184 -6.84 -0.67 7.89
C GLU A 184 -8.20 -0.23 7.36
N ALA A 185 -8.25 0.86 6.61
CA ALA A 185 -9.47 1.26 5.92
C ALA A 185 -9.62 0.51 4.60
N HIS A 186 -10.86 0.31 4.15
CA HIS A 186 -11.15 -0.36 2.88
C HIS A 186 -10.46 0.30 1.68
N TRP A 187 -10.30 1.63 1.68
CA TRP A 187 -9.56 2.33 0.64
C TRP A 187 -8.08 1.91 0.57
N GLY A 188 -7.45 1.65 1.72
CA GLY A 188 -6.07 1.15 1.77
C GLY A 188 -5.95 -0.26 1.18
N VAL A 189 -6.97 -1.09 1.37
CA VAL A 189 -7.07 -2.41 0.74
C VAL A 189 -7.13 -2.29 -0.78
N VAL A 190 -7.98 -1.39 -1.31
CA VAL A 190 -8.10 -1.16 -2.76
C VAL A 190 -6.78 -0.65 -3.35
N GLN A 191 -6.16 0.34 -2.72
CA GLN A 191 -4.85 0.86 -3.11
C GLN A 191 -3.80 -0.26 -3.22
N ARG A 192 -3.74 -1.15 -2.21
CA ARG A 192 -2.81 -2.29 -2.23
C ARG A 192 -3.10 -3.28 -3.37
N ILE A 193 -4.37 -3.59 -3.62
CA ILE A 193 -4.76 -4.52 -4.71
C ILE A 193 -4.34 -3.94 -6.06
N LEU A 194 -4.66 -2.67 -6.33
CA LEU A 194 -4.32 -1.99 -7.58
C LEU A 194 -2.81 -1.88 -7.78
N PHE A 195 -2.07 -1.56 -6.70
CA PHE A 195 -0.62 -1.47 -6.75
C PHE A 195 0.04 -2.81 -7.09
N ILE A 196 -0.36 -3.89 -6.41
CA ILE A 196 0.15 -5.24 -6.70
C ILE A 196 -0.21 -5.66 -8.12
N TYR A 197 -1.43 -5.38 -8.57
CA TYR A 197 -1.84 -5.67 -9.94
C TYR A 197 -0.93 -4.97 -10.97
N ALA A 198 -0.67 -3.67 -10.81
CA ALA A 198 0.18 -2.91 -11.71
C ALA A 198 1.62 -3.45 -11.76
N LYS A 199 2.18 -3.79 -10.58
CA LYS A 199 3.52 -4.40 -10.47
C LYS A 199 3.64 -5.76 -11.15
N LEU A 200 2.60 -6.60 -11.04
CA LEU A 200 2.58 -7.92 -11.68
C LEU A 200 2.34 -7.87 -13.19
N ASN A 201 1.86 -6.74 -13.71
CA ASN A 201 1.52 -6.57 -15.12
C ASN A 201 2.23 -5.34 -15.71
N PRO A 202 3.57 -5.30 -15.77
CA PRO A 202 4.33 -4.11 -16.17
C PRO A 202 4.06 -3.66 -17.61
N GLY A 203 3.62 -4.56 -18.51
CA GLY A 203 3.21 -4.20 -19.86
C GLY A 203 1.92 -3.38 -19.95
N GLN A 204 1.07 -3.44 -18.91
CA GLN A 204 -0.16 -2.65 -18.80
C GLN A 204 -0.03 -1.53 -17.76
N GLY A 205 0.62 -1.82 -16.64
CA GLY A 205 0.72 -0.92 -15.49
C GLY A 205 -0.64 -0.61 -14.87
N TYR A 206 -0.71 0.53 -14.18
CA TYR A 206 -1.97 1.12 -13.76
C TYR A 206 -2.47 2.12 -14.82
N VAL A 207 -3.78 2.10 -15.09
CA VAL A 207 -4.44 3.07 -15.97
C VAL A 207 -5.61 3.70 -15.21
N GLN A 208 -5.81 5.00 -15.37
CA GLN A 208 -6.90 5.73 -14.72
C GLN A 208 -8.26 5.07 -15.03
N GLY A 209 -9.08 4.86 -14.00
CA GLY A 209 -10.39 4.19 -14.10
C GLY A 209 -10.36 2.71 -13.72
N MET A 210 -9.18 2.09 -13.57
CA MET A 210 -9.07 0.72 -13.08
C MET A 210 -9.59 0.54 -11.64
N ASN A 211 -9.64 1.62 -10.87
CA ASN A 211 -10.21 1.68 -9.52
C ASN A 211 -11.74 1.48 -9.49
N GLU A 212 -12.43 1.56 -10.62
CA GLU A 212 -13.90 1.44 -10.72
C GLU A 212 -14.38 0.01 -11.05
N ILE A 213 -13.46 -0.92 -11.33
CA ILE A 213 -13.73 -2.32 -11.73
C ILE A 213 -13.76 -3.24 -10.51
#